data_AF-E0PGP8-F1
#
_entry.id   AF-E0PGP8-F1
#
_cell.length_a   1.000
_cell.length_b   1.000
_cell.length_c   1.000
_cell.angle_alpha   90.00
_cell.angle_beta   90.00
_cell.angle_gamma   90.00
#
_symmetry.space_group_name_H-M   'P 1'
#
loop_
_entity.id
_entity.type
_entity.pdbx_description
1 polymer ?
#
loop_
_entity_poly.entity_id
_entity_poly.type
_entity_poly.pdbx_seq_one_letter_code
_entity_poly.pdbx_strand_id
1 'polypeptide(L)'
;MKIKLFNREQIKSKYDDVLSITKLETNEELENRVNSFIADKKVIDIKYQEATYGTYEEMDAYLTIIVMYEEVTNMTNTNKSTAPMPLTELKAWVEETCELSTLLQTKDYKSYLPEEKKEEFEAIAFSVFNCLESFSMMLEDDELHYQPKPIEEE
;
A
#
# COMPACT_ATOMS: atom_id res chain seq x y z
N MET A 1 8.36 -6.44 0.84
CA MET A 1 6.92 -6.35 0.54
C MET A 1 6.73 -5.73 -0.84
N LYS A 2 5.88 -6.30 -1.68
CA LYS A 2 5.46 -5.79 -2.99
C LYS A 2 3.95 -5.67 -3.03
N ILE A 3 3.48 -4.75 -3.88
CA ILE A 3 2.05 -4.51 -4.11
C ILE A 3 1.79 -4.73 -5.60
N LYS A 4 0.73 -5.46 -5.93
CA LYS A 4 0.23 -5.62 -7.29
C LYS A 4 -1.23 -5.18 -7.33
N LEU A 5 -1.54 -4.30 -8.27
CA LEU A 5 -2.90 -3.84 -8.55
C LEU A 5 -3.49 -4.64 -9.72
N PHE A 6 -4.75 -5.02 -9.59
CA PHE A 6 -5.56 -5.68 -10.61
C PHE A 6 -6.80 -4.84 -10.87
N ASN A 7 -6.86 -4.29 -12.08
CA ASN A 7 -8.06 -3.66 -12.65
C ASN A 7 -8.62 -4.58 -13.73
N ARG A 8 -9.90 -4.43 -14.07
CA ARG A 8 -10.49 -5.13 -15.21
C ARG A 8 -9.77 -4.77 -16.51
N GLU A 9 -9.40 -5.80 -17.27
CA GLU A 9 -8.77 -5.63 -18.57
C GLU A 9 -9.80 -5.59 -19.70
N GLN A 10 -9.48 -4.89 -20.80
CA GLN A 10 -10.25 -5.03 -22.04
C GLN A 10 -9.71 -6.22 -22.83
N ILE A 11 -10.53 -7.25 -22.97
CA ILE A 11 -10.21 -8.46 -23.70
C ILE A 11 -10.60 -8.26 -25.17
N LYS A 12 -9.60 -8.26 -26.06
CA LYS A 12 -9.83 -8.27 -27.51
C LYS A 12 -10.30 -9.65 -27.94
N SER A 13 -11.51 -9.74 -28.47
CA SER A 13 -11.98 -10.93 -29.15
C SER A 13 -11.30 -11.04 -30.53
N LYS A 14 -10.74 -12.21 -30.85
CA LYS A 14 -10.27 -12.55 -32.20
C LYS A 14 -11.48 -12.93 -33.06
N TYR A 15 -12.26 -11.95 -33.48
CA TYR A 15 -13.04 -12.09 -34.71
C TYR A 15 -12.36 -11.24 -35.78
N ASP A 16 -12.33 -11.78 -37.00
CA ASP A 16 -11.63 -11.33 -38.22
C ASP A 16 -11.13 -9.88 -38.24
N ASP A 17 -9.97 -9.65 -38.90
CA ASP A 17 -9.18 -8.41 -39.11
C ASP A 17 -9.98 -7.10 -39.42
N VAL A 18 -11.30 -7.18 -39.55
CA VAL A 18 -12.25 -6.12 -39.86
C VAL A 18 -12.98 -5.58 -38.60
N LEU A 19 -13.16 -6.35 -37.52
CA LEU A 19 -13.94 -5.93 -36.33
C LEU A 19 -13.35 -6.49 -35.02
N SER A 20 -12.41 -5.76 -34.42
CA SER A 20 -11.97 -6.05 -33.05
C SER A 20 -13.05 -5.62 -32.04
N ILE A 21 -13.85 -6.57 -31.56
CA ILE A 21 -14.76 -6.34 -30.42
C ILE A 21 -13.93 -6.45 -29.14
N THR A 22 -13.85 -5.36 -28.38
CA THR A 22 -13.30 -5.36 -27.02
C THR A 22 -14.44 -5.61 -26.03
N LYS A 23 -14.34 -6.69 -25.24
CA LYS A 23 -15.21 -6.89 -24.07
C LYS A 23 -14.43 -6.53 -22.80
N LEU A 24 -15.13 -6.03 -21.79
CA LEU A 24 -14.52 -5.88 -20.47
C LEU A 24 -14.42 -7.25 -19.79
N GLU A 25 -13.32 -7.50 -19.08
CA GLU A 25 -13.13 -8.69 -18.23
C GLU A 25 -14.30 -8.85 -17.25
N THR A 26 -14.82 -10.07 -17.17
CA THR A 26 -15.86 -10.44 -16.18
C THR A 26 -15.25 -10.60 -14.79
N ASN A 27 -16.09 -10.61 -13.74
CA ASN A 27 -15.60 -10.87 -12.37
C ASN A 27 -14.91 -12.22 -12.24
N GLU A 28 -15.43 -13.26 -12.88
CA GLU A 28 -14.83 -14.61 -12.86
C GLU A 28 -13.46 -14.64 -13.55
N GLU A 29 -13.31 -13.94 -14.68
CA GLU A 29 -12.01 -13.82 -15.37
C GLU A 29 -10.99 -13.06 -14.52
N LEU A 30 -11.40 -11.95 -13.88
CA LEU A 30 -10.57 -11.17 -12.95
C LEU A 30 -10.15 -12.02 -11.74
N GLU A 31 -11.08 -12.72 -11.12
CA GLU A 31 -10.82 -13.61 -9.97
C GLU A 31 -9.81 -14.69 -10.35
N ASN A 32 -10.01 -15.36 -11.49
CA ASN A 32 -9.08 -16.39 -11.98
C ASN A 32 -7.66 -15.83 -12.22
N ARG A 33 -7.54 -14.60 -12.70
CA ARG A 33 -6.24 -13.94 -12.92
C ARG A 33 -5.55 -13.59 -11.61
N VAL A 34 -6.30 -13.08 -10.62
CA VAL A 34 -5.78 -12.83 -9.27
C VAL A 34 -5.35 -14.14 -8.61
N ASN A 35 -6.19 -15.17 -8.65
CA ASN A 35 -5.91 -16.50 -8.10
C ASN A 35 -4.66 -17.12 -8.73
N SER A 36 -4.52 -17.01 -10.05
CA SER A 36 -3.32 -17.48 -10.77
C SER A 36 -2.05 -16.73 -10.33
N PHE A 37 -2.15 -15.43 -10.06
CA PHE A 37 -1.03 -14.62 -9.60
C PHE A 37 -0.61 -14.96 -8.17
N ILE A 38 -1.55 -15.20 -7.26
CA ILE A 38 -1.23 -15.44 -5.85
C ILE A 38 -0.80 -16.87 -5.56
N ALA A 39 -1.06 -17.82 -6.47
CA ALA A 39 -0.81 -19.24 -6.27
C ALA A 39 0.64 -19.59 -5.89
N ASP A 40 1.62 -18.80 -6.36
CA ASP A 40 3.05 -19.00 -6.10
C ASP A 40 3.66 -17.89 -5.21
N LYS A 41 2.83 -17.04 -4.61
CA LYS A 41 3.29 -15.90 -3.80
C LYS A 41 2.99 -16.11 -2.33
N LYS A 42 3.90 -15.65 -1.49
CA LYS A 42 3.62 -15.48 -0.07
C LYS A 42 2.79 -14.20 0.09
N VAL A 43 1.48 -14.35 0.00
CA VAL A 43 0.51 -13.27 0.18
C VAL A 43 0.54 -12.81 1.63
N ILE A 44 0.62 -11.49 1.81
CA ILE A 44 0.54 -10.81 3.10
C ILE A 44 -0.92 -10.40 3.34
N ASP A 45 -1.55 -9.77 2.34
CA ASP A 45 -2.93 -9.29 2.43
C ASP A 45 -3.52 -9.10 1.02
N ILE A 46 -4.85 -9.17 0.93
CA ILE A 46 -5.62 -8.87 -0.29
C ILE A 46 -6.76 -7.94 0.09
N LYS A 47 -6.80 -6.76 -0.54
CA LYS A 47 -7.88 -5.80 -0.40
C LYS A 47 -8.59 -5.59 -1.73
N TYR A 48 -9.87 -5.27 -1.69
CA TYR A 48 -10.62 -4.86 -2.87
C TYR A 48 -11.30 -3.51 -2.61
N GLN A 49 -11.42 -2.72 -3.66
CA GLN A 49 -12.16 -1.46 -3.67
C GLN A 49 -13.01 -1.41 -4.92
N GLU A 50 -14.26 -1.00 -4.76
CA GLU A 50 -15.15 -0.68 -5.86
C GLU A 50 -15.33 0.84 -5.89
N ALA A 51 -15.09 1.44 -7.05
CA ALA A 51 -15.31 2.86 -7.27
C ALA A 51 -16.25 3.03 -8.47
N THR A 52 -17.33 3.77 -8.28
CA THR A 52 -18.17 4.21 -9.40
C THR A 52 -17.57 5.47 -10.00
N TYR A 53 -17.15 5.41 -11.26
CA TYR A 53 -16.63 6.54 -12.02
C TYR A 53 -17.49 6.74 -13.25
N GLY A 54 -17.86 7.99 -13.54
CA GLY A 54 -18.73 8.26 -14.67
C GLY A 54 -19.44 9.60 -14.63
N THR A 55 -20.14 9.92 -15.71
CA THR A 55 -21.10 11.02 -15.73
C THR A 55 -22.45 10.51 -15.20
N TYR A 56 -23.39 11.42 -14.91
CA TYR A 56 -24.72 11.03 -14.44
C TYR A 56 -25.45 10.04 -15.38
N GLU A 57 -25.12 10.04 -16.68
CA GLU A 57 -25.74 9.18 -17.69
C GLU A 57 -24.96 7.88 -17.95
N GLU A 58 -23.67 7.84 -17.62
CA GLU A 58 -22.76 6.71 -17.86
C GLU A 58 -21.91 6.49 -16.61
N MET A 59 -22.42 5.71 -15.65
CA MET A 59 -21.70 5.28 -14.46
C MET A 59 -21.18 3.86 -14.62
N ASP A 60 -19.86 3.69 -14.59
CA ASP A 60 -19.22 2.38 -14.56
C ASP A 60 -18.66 2.08 -13.17
N ALA A 61 -18.82 0.83 -12.72
CA ALA A 61 -18.23 0.33 -11.50
C ALA A 61 -16.86 -0.31 -11.79
N TYR A 62 -15.81 0.28 -11.24
CA TYR A 62 -14.43 -0.18 -11.37
C TYR A 62 -14.03 -0.93 -10.11
N LEU A 63 -13.97 -2.27 -10.22
CA LEU A 63 -13.39 -3.13 -9.19
C LEU A 63 -11.87 -3.16 -9.33
N THR A 64 -11.19 -2.78 -8.26
CA THR A 64 -9.74 -2.85 -8.11
C THR A 64 -9.39 -3.82 -7.00
N ILE A 65 -8.48 -4.75 -7.27
CA ILE A 65 -7.94 -5.68 -6.26
C ILE A 65 -6.47 -5.35 -6.03
N ILE A 66 -6.10 -5.20 -4.77
CA ILE A 66 -4.74 -4.91 -4.31
C ILE A 66 -4.22 -6.15 -3.61
N VAL A 67 -3.16 -6.74 -4.15
CA VAL A 67 -2.47 -7.87 -3.53
C VAL A 67 -1.14 -7.39 -2.97
N MET A 68 -0.95 -7.58 -1.67
CA MET A 68 0.31 -7.37 -0.98
C MET A 68 1.00 -8.72 -0.80
N TYR A 69 2.24 -8.86 -1.23
CA TYR A 69 2.97 -10.13 -1.19
C TYR A 69 4.46 -9.93 -0.95
N GLU A 70 5.15 -10.97 -0.48
CA GLU A 70 6.60 -11.00 -0.44
C GLU A 70 7.17 -11.53 -1.76
N GLU A 71 8.18 -10.85 -2.30
CA GLU A 71 8.91 -11.38 -3.45
C GLU A 71 9.91 -12.41 -2.94
N VAL A 72 9.67 -13.68 -3.28
CA VAL A 72 10.59 -14.76 -2.98
C VAL A 72 11.61 -14.83 -4.11
N THR A 73 12.78 -14.22 -3.94
CA THR A 73 13.95 -14.48 -4.79
C THR A 73 14.49 -15.85 -4.42
N ASN A 74 14.34 -16.82 -5.33
CA ASN A 74 14.79 -18.21 -5.26
C ASN A 74 15.60 -18.67 -4.02
N MET A 75 15.03 -19.67 -3.34
CA MET A 75 15.61 -20.57 -2.34
C MET A 75 17.16 -20.64 -2.29
N THR A 76 17.71 -20.01 -1.26
CA THR A 76 18.56 -20.70 -0.27
C THR A 76 18.17 -20.18 1.11
N ASN A 77 17.23 -20.86 1.76
CA ASN A 77 16.91 -20.61 3.16
C ASN A 77 18.08 -21.07 4.04
N THR A 78 19.06 -20.19 4.24
CA THR A 78 19.92 -20.23 5.43
C THR A 78 19.70 -19.03 6.34
N ASN A 79 18.79 -18.13 6.01
CA ASN A 79 18.36 -17.11 6.95
C ASN A 79 17.31 -17.72 7.87
N LYS A 80 17.81 -18.15 9.03
CA LYS A 80 17.07 -18.39 10.27
C LYS A 80 15.75 -17.62 10.23
N SER A 81 14.65 -18.34 10.25
CA SER A 81 13.36 -17.79 10.68
C SER A 81 13.60 -17.15 12.04
N THR A 82 13.78 -15.84 12.08
CA THR A 82 13.49 -15.10 13.29
C THR A 82 11.98 -15.16 13.42
N ALA A 83 11.53 -15.64 14.57
CA ALA A 83 10.10 -15.68 14.89
C ALA A 83 9.49 -14.31 14.60
N PRO A 84 8.21 -14.25 14.15
CA PRO A 84 7.51 -12.98 14.03
C PRO A 84 7.66 -12.21 15.34
N MET A 85 8.06 -10.94 15.24
CA MET A 85 8.25 -10.05 16.38
C MET A 85 6.95 -10.06 17.20
N PRO A 86 6.98 -10.45 18.49
CA PRO A 86 5.82 -10.39 19.36
C PRO A 86 5.23 -8.97 19.39
N LEU A 87 3.91 -8.86 19.55
CA LEU A 87 3.22 -7.56 19.62
C LEU A 87 3.86 -6.62 20.64
N THR A 88 4.34 -7.15 21.77
CA THR A 88 5.05 -6.38 22.80
C THR A 88 6.37 -5.79 22.31
N GLU A 89 7.14 -6.54 21.52
CA GLU A 89 8.40 -6.05 20.93
C GLU A 89 8.11 -5.02 19.83
N LEU A 90 7.04 -5.22 19.07
CA LEU A 90 6.60 -4.27 18.05
C LEU A 90 6.17 -2.94 18.66
N LYS A 91 5.39 -2.97 19.75
CA LYS A 91 4.98 -1.76 20.49
C LYS A 91 6.19 -0.99 21.02
N ALA A 92 7.13 -1.69 21.66
CA ALA A 92 8.36 -1.08 22.16
C ALA A 92 9.19 -0.44 21.03
N TRP A 93 9.28 -1.09 19.87
CA TRP A 93 9.99 -0.54 18.73
C TRP A 93 9.32 0.72 18.15
N VAL A 94 7.98 0.74 18.07
CA VAL A 94 7.23 1.92 17.60
C VAL A 94 7.45 3.10 18.55
N GLU A 95 7.35 2.87 19.86
CA GLU A 95 7.59 3.88 20.90
C GLU A 95 9.01 4.47 20.78
N GLU A 96 10.04 3.62 20.74
CA GLU A 96 11.44 4.06 20.58
C GLU A 96 11.64 4.87 19.29
N THR A 97 11.02 4.45 18.19
CA THR A 97 11.14 5.14 16.89
C THR A 97 10.41 6.48 16.89
N CYS A 98 9.26 6.59 17.58
CA CYS A 98 8.58 7.85 17.82
C CYS A 98 9.48 8.83 18.58
N GLU A 99 10.11 8.39 19.67
CA GLU A 99 11.03 9.23 20.45
C GLU A 99 12.21 9.74 19.61
N LEU A 100 12.82 8.86 18.80
CA LEU A 100 13.89 9.24 17.87
C LEU A 100 13.41 10.26 16.84
N SER A 101 12.20 10.08 16.30
CA SER A 101 11.59 11.02 15.35
C SER A 101 11.32 12.39 15.98
N THR A 102 10.86 12.43 17.23
CA THR A 102 10.72 13.67 18.00
C THR A 102 12.08 14.33 18.23
N LEU A 103 13.12 13.55 18.55
CA LEU A 103 14.47 14.07 18.74
C LEU A 103 15.02 14.73 17.46
N LEU A 104 14.79 14.13 16.29
CA LEU A 104 15.21 14.68 15.00
C LEU A 104 14.52 16.02 14.68
N GLN A 105 13.33 16.26 15.21
CA GLN A 105 12.58 17.51 15.05
C GLN A 105 13.00 18.59 16.05
N THR A 106 13.83 18.27 17.05
CA THR A 106 14.37 19.29 17.96
C THR A 106 15.36 20.23 17.25
N LYS A 107 15.44 21.49 17.72
CA LYS A 107 16.25 22.54 17.09
C LYS A 107 17.74 22.19 16.96
N ASP A 108 18.24 21.29 17.81
CA ASP A 108 19.66 20.93 17.83
C ASP A 108 20.05 20.11 16.59
N TYR A 109 19.23 19.16 16.15
CA TYR A 109 19.57 18.30 15.01
C TYR A 109 19.51 19.06 13.67
N LYS A 110 18.53 19.96 13.52
CA LYS A 110 18.37 20.82 12.33
C LYS A 110 19.57 21.73 12.09
N SER A 111 20.32 22.06 13.14
CA SER A 111 21.50 22.93 13.05
C SER A 111 22.68 22.28 12.29
N TYR A 112 22.76 20.95 12.26
CA TYR A 112 23.81 20.20 11.57
C TYR A 112 23.55 20.02 10.07
N LEU A 113 22.35 20.35 9.59
CA LEU A 113 21.97 20.20 8.18
C LEU A 113 22.33 21.45 7.36
N PRO A 114 22.76 21.29 6.09
CA PRO A 114 22.86 22.41 5.15
C PRO A 114 21.52 23.14 5.04
N GLU A 115 21.54 24.48 4.95
CA GLU A 115 20.32 25.32 4.93
C GLU A 115 19.30 24.86 3.88
N GLU A 116 19.79 24.50 2.70
CA GLU A 116 19.03 24.05 1.53
C GLU A 116 18.26 22.73 1.77
N LYS A 117 18.65 21.97 2.79
CA LYS A 117 18.10 20.64 3.10
C LYS A 117 17.24 20.61 4.35
N LYS A 118 17.17 21.72 5.08
CA LYS A 118 16.44 21.81 6.35
C LYS A 118 14.93 21.65 6.17
N GLU A 119 14.35 22.29 5.17
CA GLU A 119 12.90 22.22 4.90
C GLU A 119 12.47 20.83 4.40
N GLU A 120 13.23 20.25 3.45
CA GLU A 120 13.01 18.90 2.95
C GLU A 120 13.11 17.85 4.07
N PHE A 121 14.12 17.99 4.94
CA PHE A 121 14.30 17.11 6.09
C PHE A 121 13.15 17.23 7.10
N GLU A 122 12.70 18.45 7.38
CA GLU A 122 11.59 18.70 8.31
C GLU A 122 10.27 18.09 7.78
N ALA A 123 10.00 18.24 6.48
CA ALA A 123 8.83 17.61 5.85
C ALA A 123 8.87 16.08 5.94
N ILE A 124 10.04 15.46 5.74
CA ILE A 124 10.21 14.00 5.85
C ILE A 124 10.09 13.55 7.30
N ALA A 125 10.78 14.20 8.24
CA ALA A 125 10.74 13.86 9.66
C ALA A 125 9.32 13.96 10.22
N PHE A 126 8.59 15.01 9.85
CA PHE A 126 7.19 15.21 10.22
C PHE A 126 6.28 14.12 9.62
N SER A 127 6.49 13.76 8.36
CA SER A 127 5.73 12.68 7.71
C SER A 127 5.98 11.31 8.36
N VAL A 128 7.24 11.02 8.72
CA VAL A 128 7.62 9.78 9.41
C VAL A 128 7.00 9.75 10.82
N PHE A 129 7.05 10.86 11.55
CA PHE A 129 6.39 10.98 12.86
C PHE A 129 4.89 10.69 12.78
N ASN A 130 4.17 11.35 11.86
CA ASN A 130 2.72 11.15 11.72
C ASN A 130 2.35 9.70 11.40
N CYS A 131 3.16 9.02 10.57
CA CYS A 131 2.97 7.60 10.27
C CYS A 131 3.17 6.73 11.51
N LEU A 132 4.22 6.98 12.28
CA LEU A 132 4.52 6.20 13.49
C LEU A 132 3.49 6.45 14.59
N GLU A 133 3.07 7.69 14.78
CA GLU A 133 2.03 8.06 15.76
C GLU A 133 0.69 7.43 15.40
N SER A 134 0.27 7.50 14.12
CA SER A 134 -0.95 6.85 13.65
C SER A 134 -0.88 5.33 13.86
N PHE A 135 0.27 4.73 13.57
CA PHE A 135 0.48 3.31 13.78
C PHE A 135 0.47 2.93 15.27
N SER A 136 1.03 3.76 16.15
CA SER A 136 0.97 3.59 17.60
C SER A 136 -0.47 3.61 18.11
N MET A 137 -1.27 4.60 17.69
CA MET A 137 -2.69 4.68 18.05
C MET A 137 -3.46 3.44 17.60
N MET A 138 -3.22 2.96 16.37
CA MET A 138 -3.84 1.72 15.89
C MET A 138 -3.45 0.48 16.71
N LEU A 139 -2.20 0.40 17.17
CA LEU A 139 -1.71 -0.70 18.02
C LEU A 139 -2.31 -0.65 19.44
N GLU A 140 -2.77 0.51 19.89
CA GLU A 140 -3.45 0.69 21.18
C GLU A 140 -4.93 0.32 21.08
N ASP A 141 -5.60 0.70 19.99
CA ASP A 141 -7.04 0.50 19.79
C ASP A 141 -7.40 -0.86 19.14
N ASP A 142 -6.42 -1.64 18.66
CA ASP A 142 -6.61 -2.85 17.83
C ASP A 142 -7.47 -2.58 16.55
N GLU A 143 -7.63 -1.30 16.16
CA GLU A 143 -8.44 -0.84 15.03
C GLU A 143 -7.60 -0.03 14.02
N LEU A 144 -7.86 -0.24 12.72
CA LEU A 144 -7.23 0.50 11.62
C LEU A 144 -8.00 1.79 11.34
N HIS A 145 -7.49 2.93 11.81
CA HIS A 145 -8.07 4.24 11.49
C HIS A 145 -7.53 4.79 10.16
N TYR A 146 -8.32 4.69 9.10
CA TYR A 146 -8.03 5.30 7.80
C TYR A 146 -8.57 6.73 7.75
N GLN A 147 -7.69 7.73 7.68
CA GLN A 147 -8.06 9.13 7.43
C GLN A 147 -7.74 9.51 5.97
N PRO A 148 -8.74 9.51 5.05
CA PRO A 148 -8.51 9.96 3.69
C PRO A 148 -8.13 11.44 3.68
N LYS A 149 -7.15 11.82 2.83
CA LYS A 149 -6.86 13.24 2.59
C LYS A 149 -8.12 13.90 2.00
N PRO A 150 -8.57 15.04 2.51
CA PRO A 150 -9.64 15.79 1.88
C PRO A 150 -9.22 16.14 0.45
N ILE A 151 -10.15 15.99 -0.48
CA ILE A 151 -9.97 16.41 -1.87
C ILE A 151 -10.01 17.93 -1.84
N GLU A 152 -8.89 18.59 -2.14
CA GLU A 152 -8.91 20.04 -2.39
C GLU A 152 -9.66 20.27 -3.70
N GLU A 153 -10.84 20.89 -3.60
CA GLU A 153 -11.60 21.36 -4.75
C GLU A 153 -10.85 22.57 -5.37
N GLU A 154 -10.36 22.43 -6.61
CA GLU A 154 -9.90 23.56 -7.46
C GLU A 154 -11.08 24.34 -8.05
#